data_AF-A0AB34J1V9-F1
#
_entry.id   AF-A0AB34J1V9-F1
#
_cell.length_a   1.000
_cell.length_b   1.000
_cell.length_c   1.000
_cell.angle_alpha   90.00
_cell.angle_beta   90.00
_cell.angle_gamma   90.00
#
_symmetry.space_group_name_H-M   'P 1'
#
loop_
_entity.id
_entity.type
_entity.pdbx_description
1 polymer ?
#
loop_
_entity_poly.entity_id
_entity_poly.type
_entity_poly.pdbx_seq_one_letter_code
_entity_poly.pdbx_strand_id
1 'polypeptide(L)'
;MASSGGKRAVGTDGHDFKYRQRVDDHYKLMAGARKALKRAARLQLGSAMGLATIGGTSFALPSSATAPSLPLCAAASLLSAAAARMGLAAAGAATLPAARLGLNSALCKAQLAGALCAGGMAAAAALSAEGSDFSFAAAMCVLSLASLLGGLLGVRSAASLARAFEEQTKKKAAAAR
;
A
#
# COMPACT_ATOMS: atom_id res chain seq x y z
N MET A 1 34.26 0.54 5.55
CA MET A 1 34.30 1.82 6.30
C MET A 1 33.90 2.93 5.35
N ALA A 2 32.92 3.75 5.68
CA ALA A 2 32.63 4.95 4.90
C ALA A 2 33.85 5.86 5.00
N SER A 3 34.64 5.95 3.91
CA SER A 3 35.75 6.89 3.81
C SER A 3 35.19 8.31 3.78
N SER A 4 34.95 8.86 4.97
CA SER A 4 34.54 10.26 5.17
C SER A 4 35.40 10.96 6.21
N GLY A 5 36.60 10.41 6.46
CA GLY A 5 37.60 10.94 7.40
C GLY A 5 38.78 11.63 6.71
N GLY A 6 38.55 12.28 5.57
CA GLY A 6 39.55 13.14 4.92
C GLY A 6 39.34 14.61 5.27
N LYS A 7 40.44 15.38 5.41
CA LYS A 7 40.43 16.83 5.64
C LYS A 7 39.34 17.50 4.79
N ARG A 8 38.50 18.35 5.41
CA ARG A 8 37.45 19.11 4.72
C ARG A 8 38.07 19.81 3.50
N ALA A 9 37.72 19.34 2.31
CA ALA A 9 38.24 19.90 1.07
C ALA A 9 37.65 21.31 0.88
N VAL A 10 38.56 22.27 0.78
CA VAL A 10 38.37 23.55 0.10
C VAL A 10 37.97 23.20 -1.35
N GLY A 11 36.79 23.62 -1.80
CA GLY A 11 36.31 23.21 -3.12
C GLY A 11 34.83 23.51 -3.36
N THR A 12 34.55 24.73 -3.79
CA THR A 12 33.39 25.15 -4.59
C THR A 12 33.46 24.61 -6.02
N ASP A 13 33.88 23.36 -6.20
CA ASP A 13 34.03 22.76 -7.53
C ASP A 13 32.80 21.90 -7.81
N GLY A 14 32.00 22.33 -8.79
CA GLY A 14 30.65 21.87 -9.11
C GLY A 14 30.46 20.38 -9.46
N HIS A 15 31.48 19.54 -9.29
CA HIS A 15 31.40 18.09 -9.43
C HIS A 15 30.96 17.38 -8.13
N ASP A 16 31.37 17.86 -6.95
CA ASP A 16 30.99 17.26 -5.65
C ASP A 16 29.57 17.66 -5.21
N PHE A 17 29.10 18.83 -5.63
CA PHE A 17 27.71 19.26 -5.44
C PHE A 17 26.72 18.26 -6.04
N LYS A 18 27.03 17.72 -7.24
CA LYS A 18 26.17 16.74 -7.92
C LYS A 18 26.05 15.44 -7.15
N TYR A 19 27.09 15.02 -6.43
CA TYR A 19 27.05 13.77 -5.66
C TYR A 19 26.20 13.93 -4.39
N ARG A 20 26.40 15.00 -3.62
CA ARG A 20 25.58 15.30 -2.43
C ARG A 20 24.11 15.51 -2.79
N GLN A 21 23.83 16.22 -3.88
CA GLN A 21 22.47 16.44 -4.37
C GLN A 21 21.78 15.14 -4.79
N ARG A 22 22.48 14.21 -5.46
CA ARG A 22 21.93 12.89 -5.83
C ARG A 22 21.62 12.00 -4.63
N VAL A 23 22.45 12.04 -3.58
CA VAL A 23 22.19 11.30 -2.34
C VAL A 23 20.94 11.85 -1.67
N ASP A 24 20.83 13.18 -1.54
CA ASP A 24 19.64 13.85 -1.00
C ASP A 24 18.37 13.54 -1.79
N ASP A 25 18.45 13.49 -3.13
CA ASP A 25 17.30 13.19 -3.98
C ASP A 25 16.82 11.74 -3.83
N HIS A 26 17.73 10.77 -3.67
CA HIS A 26 17.34 9.39 -3.36
C HIS A 26 16.71 9.25 -1.97
N TYR A 27 17.24 9.95 -0.97
CA TYR A 27 16.63 9.97 0.37
C TYR A 27 15.26 10.64 0.35
N LYS A 28 15.09 11.75 -0.39
CA LYS A 28 13.79 12.41 -0.59
C LYS A 28 12.79 11.50 -1.31
N LEU A 29 13.21 10.79 -2.36
CA LEU A 29 12.37 9.81 -3.06
C LEU A 29 11.92 8.69 -2.13
N MET A 30 12.85 8.13 -1.33
CA MET A 30 12.51 7.08 -0.36
C MET A 30 11.58 7.58 0.76
N ALA A 31 11.82 8.78 1.29
CA ALA A 31 10.96 9.39 2.29
C ALA A 31 9.55 9.69 1.73
N GLY A 32 9.48 10.21 0.51
CA GLY A 32 8.23 10.47 -0.20
C GLY A 32 7.42 9.19 -0.44
N ALA A 33 8.09 8.13 -0.91
CA ALA A 33 7.44 6.85 -1.15
C ALA A 33 6.99 6.16 0.15
N ARG A 34 7.76 6.26 1.25
CA ARG A 34 7.33 5.80 2.58
C ARG A 34 6.10 6.59 3.09
N LYS A 35 6.05 7.91 2.85
CA LYS A 35 4.89 8.74 3.20
C LYS A 35 3.65 8.34 2.37
N ALA A 36 3.83 8.05 1.09
CA ALA A 36 2.77 7.55 0.22
C ALA A 36 2.26 6.17 0.68
N LEU A 37 3.16 5.24 1.03
CA LEU A 37 2.80 3.94 1.62
C LEU A 37 2.00 4.09 2.91
N LYS A 38 2.41 5.00 3.82
CA LYS A 38 1.66 5.28 5.04
C LYS A 38 0.25 5.79 4.76
N ARG A 39 0.09 6.68 3.77
CA ARG A 39 -1.24 7.18 3.35
C ARG A 39 -2.09 6.07 2.73
N ALA A 40 -1.52 5.25 1.85
CA ALA A 40 -2.19 4.10 1.26
C ALA A 40 -2.65 3.09 2.33
N ALA A 41 -1.80 2.78 3.31
CA ALA A 41 -2.14 1.89 4.42
C ALA A 41 -3.27 2.46 5.30
N ARG A 42 -3.30 3.77 5.54
CA ARG A 42 -4.41 4.43 6.26
C ARG A 42 -5.71 4.36 5.49
N LEU A 43 -5.66 4.60 4.17
CA LEU A 43 -6.84 4.50 3.31
C LEU A 43 -7.40 3.07 3.32
N GLN A 44 -6.54 2.06 3.16
CA GLN A 44 -6.95 0.65 3.22
C GLN A 44 -7.54 0.26 4.57
N LEU A 45 -6.97 0.74 5.67
CA LEU A 45 -7.51 0.47 7.00
C LEU A 45 -8.87 1.14 7.22
N GLY A 46 -9.03 2.38 6.74
CA GLY A 46 -10.31 3.08 6.77
C GLY A 46 -11.39 2.35 5.97
N SER A 47 -11.08 1.91 4.74
CA SER A 47 -12.03 1.13 3.93
C SER A 47 -12.34 -0.24 4.53
N ALA A 48 -11.34 -0.92 5.11
CA ALA A 48 -11.54 -2.22 5.76
C ALA A 48 -12.39 -2.09 7.03
N MET A 49 -12.20 -1.03 7.84
CA MET A 49 -13.07 -0.76 8.98
C MET A 49 -14.50 -0.46 8.53
N GLY A 50 -14.69 0.35 7.48
CA GLY A 50 -16.02 0.60 6.92
C GLY A 50 -16.72 -0.68 6.44
N LEU A 51 -16.01 -1.54 5.72
CA LEU A 51 -16.53 -2.84 5.27
C LEU A 51 -16.82 -3.78 6.46
N ALA A 52 -15.98 -3.77 7.49
CA ALA A 52 -16.19 -4.56 8.70
C ALA A 52 -17.40 -4.08 9.51
N THR A 53 -17.62 -2.77 9.62
CA THR A 53 -18.79 -2.19 10.26
C THR A 53 -20.05 -2.59 9.51
N ILE A 54 -20.05 -2.43 8.19
CA ILE A 54 -21.20 -2.81 7.34
C ILE A 54 -21.48 -4.31 7.44
N GLY A 55 -20.46 -5.16 7.25
CA GLY A 55 -20.62 -6.62 7.34
C GLY A 55 -21.03 -7.10 8.74
N GLY A 56 -20.55 -6.44 9.80
CA GLY A 56 -20.94 -6.73 11.17
C GLY A 56 -22.38 -6.34 11.48
N THR A 57 -22.85 -5.19 10.98
CA THR A 57 -24.26 -4.79 11.11
C THR A 57 -25.20 -5.71 10.34
N SER A 58 -24.78 -6.20 9.17
CA SER A 58 -25.55 -7.20 8.40
C SER A 58 -25.62 -8.57 9.10
N PHE A 59 -24.66 -8.91 9.96
CA PHE A 59 -24.70 -10.14 10.75
C PHE A 59 -25.62 -10.01 11.99
N ALA A 60 -25.77 -8.81 12.53
CA ALA A 60 -26.57 -8.55 13.74
C ALA A 60 -28.07 -8.32 13.45
N LEU A 61 -28.45 -7.97 12.21
CA LEU A 61 -29.84 -7.73 11.81
C LEU A 61 -30.41 -8.98 11.13
N PRO A 62 -31.41 -9.67 11.72
CA PRO A 62 -31.91 -10.97 11.23
C PRO A 62 -32.83 -10.90 10.00
N SER A 63 -32.94 -9.74 9.33
CA SER A 63 -33.98 -9.49 8.33
C SER A 63 -33.39 -8.95 7.03
N SER A 64 -32.82 -9.82 6.22
CA SER A 64 -32.83 -9.78 4.74
C SER A 64 -31.77 -10.74 4.22
N ALA A 65 -31.95 -11.21 3.00
CA ALA A 65 -31.09 -12.13 2.27
C ALA A 65 -29.70 -11.54 1.92
N THR A 66 -29.06 -10.82 2.85
CA THR A 66 -27.66 -10.41 2.73
C THR A 66 -26.80 -11.66 2.77
N ALA A 67 -26.51 -12.17 1.57
CA ALA A 67 -25.79 -13.40 1.31
C ALA A 67 -24.52 -13.54 2.17
N PRO A 68 -24.10 -14.78 2.50
CA PRO A 68 -22.88 -15.08 3.26
C PRO A 68 -21.59 -14.49 2.66
N SER A 69 -21.65 -13.90 1.47
CA SER A 69 -20.57 -13.19 0.79
C SER A 69 -20.15 -11.87 1.49
N LEU A 70 -21.05 -11.18 2.18
CA LEU A 70 -20.76 -9.92 2.88
C LEU A 70 -19.78 -10.08 4.06
N PRO A 71 -20.01 -10.99 5.03
CA PRO A 71 -19.05 -11.23 6.11
C PRO A 71 -17.71 -11.79 5.61
N LEU A 72 -17.70 -12.56 4.52
CA LEU A 72 -16.46 -13.01 3.86
C LEU A 72 -15.67 -11.84 3.26
N CYS A 73 -16.34 -10.90 2.59
CA CYS A 73 -15.69 -9.69 2.06
C CYS A 73 -15.15 -8.80 3.18
N ALA A 74 -15.89 -8.66 4.29
CA ALA A 74 -15.44 -7.95 5.47
C ALA A 74 -14.18 -8.59 6.08
N ALA A 75 -14.19 -9.91 6.30
CA ALA A 75 -13.05 -10.65 6.85
C ALA A 75 -11.80 -10.57 5.95
N ALA A 76 -11.97 -10.75 4.64
CA ALA A 76 -10.87 -10.64 3.68
C ALA A 76 -10.31 -9.20 3.60
N SER A 77 -11.15 -8.17 3.75
CA SER A 77 -10.71 -6.78 3.82
C SER A 77 -9.86 -6.49 5.07
N LEU A 78 -10.23 -7.07 6.23
CA LEU A 78 -9.47 -6.96 7.47
C LEU A 78 -8.13 -7.69 7.40
N LEU A 79 -8.09 -8.89 6.82
CA LEU A 79 -6.84 -9.61 6.58
C LEU A 79 -5.89 -8.81 5.68
N SER A 80 -6.44 -8.19 4.62
CA SER A 80 -5.67 -7.32 3.72
C SER A 80 -5.07 -6.12 4.45
N ALA A 81 -5.85 -5.47 5.32
CA ALA A 81 -5.41 -4.33 6.11
C ALA A 81 -4.34 -4.72 7.16
N ALA A 82 -4.46 -5.89 7.80
CA ALA A 82 -3.45 -6.43 8.70
C ALA A 82 -2.13 -6.70 7.95
N ALA A 83 -2.21 -7.32 6.77
CA ALA A 83 -1.05 -7.52 5.91
C ALA A 83 -0.43 -6.19 5.46
N ALA A 84 -1.24 -5.13 5.24
CA ALA A 84 -0.76 -3.78 4.88
C ALA A 84 0.20 -3.21 5.93
N ARG A 85 -0.10 -3.42 7.22
CA ARG A 85 0.77 -3.00 8.34
C ARG A 85 2.08 -3.79 8.39
N MET A 86 2.02 -5.11 8.17
CA MET A 86 3.25 -5.93 8.12
C MET A 86 4.17 -5.54 6.96
N GLY A 87 3.60 -5.26 5.78
CA GLY A 87 4.38 -4.78 4.62
C GLY A 87 5.00 -3.40 4.85
N LEU A 88 4.30 -2.51 5.56
CA LEU A 88 4.83 -1.20 5.95
C LEU A 88 5.96 -1.33 6.99
N ALA A 89 5.83 -2.25 7.95
CA ALA A 89 6.87 -2.57 8.92
C ALA A 89 8.13 -3.12 8.23
N ALA A 90 7.97 -4.02 7.27
CA ALA A 90 9.06 -4.54 6.45
C ALA A 90 9.74 -3.44 5.62
N ALA A 91 8.98 -2.53 5.00
CA ALA A 91 9.54 -1.39 4.27
C ALA A 91 10.33 -0.41 5.18
N GLY A 92 10.13 -0.48 6.51
CA GLY A 92 10.91 0.25 7.51
C GLY A 92 12.39 -0.16 7.55
N ALA A 93 12.68 -1.44 7.30
CA ALA A 93 14.00 -2.07 7.53
C ALA A 93 15.14 -1.60 6.61
N ALA A 94 14.89 -0.72 5.64
CA ALA A 94 15.90 -0.08 4.79
C ALA A 94 16.85 -1.04 4.04
N THR A 95 16.43 -2.28 3.81
CA THR A 95 17.16 -3.27 3.01
C THR A 95 16.41 -3.62 1.73
N LEU A 96 17.16 -3.93 0.67
CA LEU A 96 16.62 -4.38 -0.62
C LEU A 96 15.73 -5.64 -0.51
N PRO A 97 16.10 -6.71 0.23
CA PRO A 97 15.20 -7.86 0.42
C PRO A 97 13.88 -7.46 1.10
N ALA A 98 13.92 -6.58 2.10
CA ALA A 98 12.70 -6.11 2.77
C ALA A 98 11.83 -5.23 1.85
N ALA A 99 12.45 -4.44 0.96
CA ALA A 99 11.72 -3.68 -0.05
C ALA A 99 11.05 -4.58 -1.09
N ARG A 100 11.70 -5.66 -1.54
CA ARG A 100 11.11 -6.66 -2.44
C ARG A 100 9.99 -7.47 -1.78
N LEU A 101 10.17 -7.88 -0.53
CA LEU A 101 9.12 -8.51 0.26
C LEU A 101 7.91 -7.56 0.42
N GLY A 102 8.20 -6.28 0.68
CA GLY A 102 7.19 -5.22 0.72
C GLY A 102 6.41 -5.09 -0.59
N LEU A 103 7.10 -5.10 -1.74
CA LEU A 103 6.49 -5.08 -3.07
C LEU A 103 5.60 -6.31 -3.34
N ASN A 104 6.09 -7.52 -3.07
CA ASN A 104 5.31 -8.74 -3.25
C ASN A 104 4.06 -8.74 -2.36
N SER A 105 4.20 -8.27 -1.11
CA SER A 105 3.06 -8.10 -0.21
C SER A 105 2.06 -7.06 -0.75
N ALA A 106 2.53 -5.99 -1.38
CA ALA A 106 1.67 -4.96 -1.96
C ALA A 106 0.94 -5.47 -3.21
N LEU A 107 1.61 -6.25 -4.06
CA LEU A 107 1.00 -6.88 -5.24
C LEU A 107 -0.09 -7.87 -4.85
N CYS A 108 0.19 -8.75 -3.89
CA CYS A 108 -0.80 -9.69 -3.36
C CYS A 108 -2.01 -8.95 -2.78
N LYS A 109 -1.80 -7.84 -2.06
CA LYS A 109 -2.90 -6.99 -1.56
C LYS A 109 -3.71 -6.33 -2.66
N ALA A 110 -3.05 -5.83 -3.71
CA ALA A 110 -3.77 -5.20 -4.83
C ALA A 110 -4.63 -6.22 -5.58
N GLN A 111 -4.14 -7.46 -5.75
CA GLN A 111 -4.93 -8.56 -6.30
C GLN A 111 -6.12 -8.90 -5.39
N LEU A 112 -5.91 -9.01 -4.07
CA LEU A 112 -6.97 -9.27 -3.11
C LEU A 112 -7.99 -8.12 -3.06
N ALA A 113 -7.54 -6.86 -3.11
CA ALA A 113 -8.41 -5.69 -3.16
C ALA A 113 -9.22 -5.62 -4.46
N GLY A 114 -8.63 -6.07 -5.59
CA GLY A 114 -9.34 -6.24 -6.86
C GLY A 114 -10.43 -7.30 -6.78
N ALA A 115 -10.13 -8.46 -6.20
CA ALA A 115 -11.11 -9.52 -5.97
C ALA A 115 -12.23 -9.07 -5.03
N LEU A 116 -11.90 -8.36 -3.95
CA LEU A 116 -12.85 -7.74 -3.04
C LEU A 116 -13.72 -6.69 -3.73
N CYS A 117 -13.15 -5.90 -4.64
CA CYS A 117 -13.91 -4.91 -5.38
C CYS A 117 -14.90 -5.54 -6.36
N ALA A 118 -14.49 -6.59 -7.07
CA ALA A 118 -15.39 -7.36 -7.93
C ALA A 118 -16.50 -8.02 -7.11
N GLY A 119 -16.17 -8.63 -5.97
CA GLY A 119 -17.15 -9.25 -5.06
C GLY A 119 -18.12 -8.24 -4.45
N GLY A 120 -17.62 -7.07 -4.02
CA GLY A 120 -18.43 -5.98 -3.46
C GLY A 120 -19.39 -5.38 -4.48
N MET A 121 -18.96 -5.18 -5.74
CA MET A 121 -19.84 -4.72 -6.81
C MET A 121 -20.86 -5.78 -7.22
N ALA A 122 -20.49 -7.07 -7.24
CA ALA A 122 -21.42 -8.16 -7.50
C ALA A 122 -22.48 -8.27 -6.40
N ALA A 123 -22.09 -8.13 -5.13
CA ALA A 123 -23.01 -8.11 -3.99
C ALA A 123 -23.93 -6.88 -4.04
N ALA A 124 -23.40 -5.71 -4.37
CA ALA A 124 -24.20 -4.49 -4.54
C ALA A 124 -25.20 -4.59 -5.70
N ALA A 125 -24.82 -5.24 -6.82
CA ALA A 125 -25.73 -5.48 -7.94
C ALA A 125 -26.86 -6.45 -7.57
N ALA A 126 -26.56 -7.50 -6.81
CA ALA A 126 -27.57 -8.44 -6.30
C ALA A 126 -28.55 -7.74 -5.34
N LEU A 127 -28.03 -6.93 -4.40
CA LEU A 127 -28.82 -6.13 -3.48
C LEU A 127 -29.73 -5.12 -4.19
N SER A 128 -29.21 -4.47 -5.24
CA SER A 128 -29.98 -3.54 -6.06
C SER A 128 -31.09 -4.22 -6.86
N ALA A 129 -30.93 -5.50 -7.23
CA ALA A 129 -31.95 -6.27 -7.95
C ALA A 129 -33.10 -6.73 -7.03
N GLU A 130 -32.82 -6.93 -5.74
CA GLU A 130 -33.82 -7.33 -4.73
C GLU A 130 -34.62 -6.16 -4.14
N GLY A 131 -34.38 -4.91 -4.60
CA GLY A 131 -35.07 -3.72 -4.10
C GLY A 131 -34.62 -3.26 -2.70
N SER A 132 -33.46 -3.73 -2.24
CA SER A 132 -32.87 -3.29 -0.97
C SER A 132 -32.27 -1.88 -1.06
N ASP A 133 -32.01 -1.26 0.09
CA ASP A 133 -31.56 0.14 0.21
C ASP A 133 -30.35 0.48 -0.68
N PHE A 134 -30.60 1.27 -1.73
CA PHE A 134 -29.59 1.77 -2.67
C PHE A 134 -28.38 2.41 -1.96
N SER A 135 -28.62 3.08 -0.83
CA SER A 135 -27.60 3.69 0.01
C SER A 135 -26.56 2.69 0.52
N PHE A 136 -26.98 1.46 0.84
CA PHE A 136 -26.11 0.40 1.32
C PHE A 136 -25.23 -0.16 0.20
N ALA A 137 -25.84 -0.43 -0.96
CA ALA A 137 -25.14 -0.88 -2.16
C ALA A 137 -24.10 0.16 -2.63
N ALA A 138 -24.47 1.44 -2.63
CA ALA A 138 -23.57 2.54 -2.96
C ALA A 138 -22.38 2.64 -1.97
N ALA A 139 -22.63 2.53 -0.67
CA ALA A 139 -21.57 2.55 0.34
C ALA A 139 -20.57 1.40 0.15
N MET A 140 -21.06 0.18 -0.13
CA MET A 140 -20.24 -0.99 -0.40
C MET A 140 -19.35 -0.80 -1.64
N CYS A 141 -19.91 -0.26 -2.73
CA CYS A 141 -19.15 0.05 -3.94
C CYS A 141 -18.05 1.09 -3.69
N VAL A 142 -18.35 2.16 -2.96
CA VAL A 142 -17.39 3.24 -2.68
C VAL A 142 -16.24 2.72 -1.80
N LEU A 143 -16.54 1.95 -0.76
CA LEU A 143 -15.51 1.37 0.13
C LEU A 143 -14.64 0.34 -0.60
N SER A 144 -15.25 -0.44 -1.50
CA SER A 144 -14.56 -1.38 -2.37
C SER A 144 -13.57 -0.70 -3.32
N LEU A 145 -14.00 0.39 -3.96
CA LEU A 145 -13.15 1.21 -4.82
C LEU A 145 -12.03 1.90 -4.03
N ALA A 146 -12.32 2.40 -2.83
CA ALA A 146 -11.32 3.00 -1.95
C ALA A 146 -10.24 1.98 -1.56
N SER A 147 -10.62 0.73 -1.28
CA SER A 147 -9.71 -0.37 -1.01
C SER A 147 -8.80 -0.69 -2.20
N LEU A 148 -9.38 -0.75 -3.42
CA LEU A 148 -8.64 -0.96 -4.67
C LEU A 148 -7.62 0.17 -4.93
N LEU A 149 -8.05 1.42 -4.81
CA LEU A 149 -7.18 2.59 -4.97
C LEU A 149 -6.05 2.60 -3.94
N GLY A 150 -6.35 2.28 -2.68
CA GLY A 150 -5.34 2.11 -1.64
C GLY A 150 -4.31 1.04 -1.99
N GLY A 151 -4.76 -0.09 -2.54
CA GLY A 151 -3.89 -1.17 -3.02
C GLY A 151 -2.97 -0.73 -4.17
N LEU A 152 -3.52 -0.09 -5.20
CA LEU A 152 -2.76 0.38 -6.36
C LEU A 152 -1.72 1.45 -5.99
N LEU A 153 -2.10 2.40 -5.14
CA LEU A 153 -1.18 3.41 -4.60
C LEU A 153 -0.07 2.75 -3.76
N GLY A 154 -0.43 1.71 -2.99
CA GLY A 154 0.53 0.89 -2.24
C GLY A 154 1.53 0.17 -3.15
N VAL A 155 1.09 -0.45 -4.23
CA VAL A 155 1.96 -1.11 -5.21
C VAL A 155 2.90 -0.12 -5.88
N ARG A 156 2.37 1.01 -6.36
CA ARG A 156 3.18 2.04 -7.03
C ARG A 156 4.28 2.57 -6.11
N SER A 157 3.93 2.86 -4.85
CA SER A 157 4.88 3.37 -3.86
C SER A 157 5.91 2.31 -3.44
N ALA A 158 5.50 1.06 -3.23
CA ALA A 158 6.41 -0.05 -2.96
C ALA A 158 7.37 -0.33 -4.14
N ALA A 159 6.88 -0.27 -5.39
CA ALA A 159 7.71 -0.47 -6.58
C ALA A 159 8.75 0.65 -6.73
N SER A 160 8.35 1.90 -6.46
CA SER A 160 9.29 3.03 -6.47
C SER A 160 10.39 2.88 -5.41
N LEU A 161 10.07 2.37 -4.22
CA LEU A 161 11.06 2.08 -3.18
C LEU A 161 12.02 0.96 -3.59
N ALA A 162 11.48 -0.15 -4.11
CA ALA A 162 12.29 -1.29 -4.54
C ALA A 162 13.31 -0.86 -5.61
N ARG A 163 12.88 -0.08 -6.60
CA ARG A 163 13.78 0.48 -7.64
C ARG A 163 14.84 1.40 -7.05
N ALA A 164 14.47 2.29 -6.13
CA ALA A 164 15.43 3.17 -5.47
C ALA A 164 16.50 2.39 -4.68
N PHE A 165 16.13 1.29 -4.02
CA PHE A 165 17.10 0.42 -3.34
C PHE A 165 17.99 -0.34 -4.32
N GLU A 166 17.45 -0.84 -5.44
CA GLU A 166 18.23 -1.51 -6.48
C GLU A 166 19.25 -0.58 -7.14
N GLU A 167 18.90 0.67 -7.39
CA GLU A 167 19.85 1.66 -7.91
C GLU A 167 20.95 1.99 -6.89
N GLN A 168 20.62 2.06 -5.60
CA GLN A 168 21.62 2.27 -4.55
C GLN A 168 22.59 1.09 -4.43
N THR A 169 22.10 -0.15 -4.49
CA THR A 169 22.98 -1.33 -4.41
C THR A 169 23.87 -1.46 -5.64
N LYS A 170 23.34 -1.21 -6.85
CA LYS A 170 24.14 -1.17 -8.09
C LYS A 170 25.24 -0.11 -8.03
N LYS A 171 24.93 1.10 -7.57
CA LYS A 171 25.93 2.18 -7.42
C LYS A 171 27.01 1.84 -6.38
N LYS A 172 26.64 1.25 -5.24
CA LYS A 172 27.61 0.79 -4.24
C LYS A 172 28.52 -0.31 -4.77
N ALA A 173 27.99 -1.25 -5.55
CA ALA A 173 28.78 -2.31 -6.17
C ALA A 173 29.74 -1.76 -7.25
N ALA A 174 29.31 -0.75 -8.02
CA ALA A 174 30.16 -0.08 -9.00
C ALA A 174 31.28 0.75 -8.38
N ALA A 175 31.03 1.38 -7.22
CA ALA A 175 32.05 2.16 -6.49
C ALA A 175 33.03 1.31 -5.69
N ALA A 176 32.78 0.00 -5.56
CA ALA A 176 33.65 -0.95 -4.86
C ALA A 176 34.58 -1.73 -5.82
N ARG A 177 34.45 -1.48 -7.14
CA ARG A 177 35.37 -1.95 -8.19
C ARG A 177 36.31 -0.82 -8.56
#